data_AF-A0A377X9Y4-F1
#
_entry.id   AF-A0A377X9Y4-F1
#
_cell.length_a   1.000
_cell.length_b   1.000
_cell.length_c   1.000
_cell.angle_alpha   90.00
_cell.angle_beta   90.00
_cell.angle_gamma   90.00
#
_symmetry.space_group_name_H-M   'P 1'
#
loop_
_entity.id
_entity.type
_entity.pdbx_description
1 polymer ?
#
loop_
_entity_poly.entity_id
_entity_poly.type
_entity_poly.pdbx_seq_one_letter_code
_entity_poly.pdbx_strand_id
1 'polypeptide(L)' 'MARKTGARGLRSIVEAALLDTMYDLPSMEDVEKVVIDESVIAGQSKPLLIYGKPEAQQASGE' A
#
# COMPACT_ATOMS: atom_id res chain seq x y z
N MET A 1 11.73 -6.95 -20.77
CA MET A 1 11.52 -8.39 -21.03
C MET A 1 10.22 -8.81 -20.37
N ALA A 2 9.20 -9.20 -21.14
CA ALA A 2 8.00 -9.81 -20.55
C ALA A 2 8.37 -11.21 -20.05
N ARG A 3 8.12 -11.51 -18.77
CA ARG A 3 8.38 -12.85 -18.20
C ARG A 3 7.49 -13.86 -18.95
N LYS A 4 8.08 -14.93 -19.52
CA LYS A 4 7.36 -16.00 -20.25
C LYS A 4 6.56 -16.93 -19.34
N THR A 5 5.99 -16.39 -18.27
CA THR A 5 5.29 -17.13 -17.22
C THR A 5 3.77 -17.04 -17.36
N GLY A 6 3.27 -16.19 -18.27
CA GLY A 6 1.83 -15.94 -18.45
C GLY A 6 1.19 -15.39 -17.17
N ALA A 7 -0.10 -15.70 -16.95
CA ALA A 7 -0.82 -15.26 -15.75
C ALA A 7 -0.18 -15.71 -14.43
N ARG A 8 0.63 -16.78 -14.44
CA ARG A 8 1.35 -17.27 -13.26
C ARG A 8 2.39 -16.26 -12.75
N GLY A 9 2.86 -15.35 -13.62
CA GLY A 9 3.79 -14.28 -13.24
C GLY A 9 3.17 -13.17 -12.41
N LEU A 10 1.84 -13.00 -12.44
CA LEU A 10 1.17 -11.87 -11.78
C LEU A 10 1.42 -11.85 -10.28
N ARG A 11 1.32 -13.02 -9.61
CA ARG A 11 1.62 -13.13 -8.18
C ARG A 11 3.02 -12.61 -7.86
N SER A 12 4.02 -13.01 -8.62
CA SER A 12 5.41 -12.60 -8.38
C SER A 12 5.65 -11.10 -8.55
N ILE A 13 4.89 -10.44 -9.43
CA ILE A 13 4.98 -8.99 -9.66
C ILE A 13 4.36 -8.25 -8.47
N VAL A 14 3.15 -8.67 -8.06
CA VAL A 14 2.43 -8.08 -6.93
C VAL A 14 3.20 -8.27 -5.62
N GLU A 15 3.72 -9.47 -5.39
CA GLU A 15 4.47 -9.81 -4.17
C GLU A 15 5.75 -9.00 -4.06
N ALA A 16 6.48 -8.80 -5.16
CA ALA A 16 7.67 -7.95 -5.18
C ALA A 16 7.34 -6.47 -4.91
N ALA A 17 6.24 -5.95 -5.47
CA ALA A 17 5.85 -4.55 -5.29
C ALA A 17 5.31 -4.25 -3.88
N LEU A 18 4.73 -5.25 -3.19
CA LEU A 18 4.10 -5.07 -1.88
C LEU A 18 4.95 -5.52 -0.70
N LEU A 19 6.09 -6.19 -0.92
CA LEU A 19 6.89 -6.81 0.14
C LEU A 19 7.22 -5.83 1.28
N ASP A 20 7.81 -4.68 0.92
CA ASP A 20 8.23 -3.67 1.89
C ASP A 20 7.02 -3.10 2.65
N THR A 21 5.93 -2.79 1.93
CA THR A 21 4.71 -2.28 2.56
C THR A 21 4.10 -3.28 3.51
N MET A 22 4.00 -4.57 3.14
CA MET A 22 3.46 -5.60 4.04
C MET A 22 4.32 -5.82 5.27
N TYR A 23 5.64 -5.59 5.18
CA TYR A 23 6.54 -5.69 6.31
C TYR A 23 6.35 -4.53 7.31
N ASP A 24 6.26 -3.30 6.80
CA ASP A 24 6.15 -2.12 7.65
C ASP A 24 4.73 -1.87 8.16
N LEU A 25 3.71 -2.18 7.36
CA LEU A 25 2.30 -1.85 7.62
C LEU A 25 1.77 -2.32 8.98
N PRO A 26 2.08 -3.54 9.48
CA PRO A 26 1.61 -3.99 10.80
C PRO A 26 2.13 -3.14 11.97
N SER A 27 3.22 -2.39 11.77
CA SER A 27 3.81 -1.51 12.78
C SER A 27 3.36 -0.06 12.65
N MET A 28 2.61 0.27 11.59
CA MET A 28 2.11 1.62 11.34
C MET A 28 0.74 1.80 11.99
N GLU A 29 0.56 2.91 12.71
CA GLU A 29 -0.73 3.29 13.28
C GLU A 29 -1.55 4.12 12.28
N ASP A 30 -2.88 4.02 12.39
CA ASP A 30 -3.86 4.81 11.65
C ASP A 30 -3.83 4.71 10.10
N VAL A 31 -3.15 3.74 9.51
CA VAL A 31 -3.19 3.53 8.04
C VAL A 31 -4.55 2.94 7.63
N GLU A 32 -5.32 3.69 6.84
CA GLU A 32 -6.64 3.28 6.35
C GLU A 32 -6.60 2.75 4.91
N LYS A 33 -5.71 3.29 4.07
CA LYS A 33 -5.63 2.91 2.65
C LYS A 33 -4.19 2.96 2.13
N VAL A 34 -3.85 2.01 1.28
CA VAL A 34 -2.61 1.98 0.49
C VAL A 34 -2.96 2.09 -0.99
N VAL A 35 -2.36 3.04 -1.70
CA VAL A 35 -2.56 3.23 -3.15
C VAL A 35 -1.28 2.86 -3.90
N ILE A 36 -1.44 1.98 -4.90
CA ILE A 36 -0.38 1.49 -5.77
C ILE A 36 -0.67 1.99 -7.19
N ASP A 37 0.30 2.65 -7.82
CA ASP A 37 0.24 3.10 -9.20
C ASP A 37 1.31 2.43 -10.09
N GLU A 38 1.35 2.81 -11.36
CA GLU A 38 2.33 2.28 -12.32
C GLU A 38 3.79 2.54 -11.88
N SER A 39 4.06 3.71 -11.28
CA SER A 39 5.41 4.09 -10.87
C SER A 39 5.91 3.21 -9.71
N VAL A 40 5.01 2.76 -8.83
CA VAL A 40 5.31 1.77 -7.79
C VAL A 40 5.65 0.42 -8.43
N ILE A 41 4.85 -0.05 -9.39
CA ILE A 41 5.11 -1.33 -10.09
C ILE A 41 6.44 -1.28 -10.87
N ALA A 42 6.78 -0.11 -11.41
CA ALA A 42 8.05 0.12 -12.09
C ALA A 42 9.25 0.30 -11.13
N GLY A 43 9.02 0.32 -9.81
CA GLY A 43 10.06 0.50 -8.78
C GLY A 43 10.63 1.92 -8.72
N GLN A 44 9.88 2.92 -9.21
CA GLN A 44 10.31 4.31 -9.31
C GLN A 44 9.84 5.15 -8.11
N SER A 45 8.81 4.70 -7.41
CA SER A 45 8.22 5.39 -6.26
C SER A 45 7.78 4.39 -5.19
N LYS A 46 7.46 4.91 -3.99
CA LYS A 46 6.85 4.12 -2.90
C LYS A 46 5.33 4.24 -2.92
N PRO A 47 4.59 3.24 -2.42
CA PRO A 47 3.14 3.32 -2.24
C PRO A 47 2.70 4.53 -1.42
N LEU A 48 1.56 5.12 -1.78
CA LEU A 48 0.95 6.20 -1.02
C LEU A 48 0.10 5.62 0.12
N LEU A 49 0.40 6.02 1.34
CA LEU A 49 -0.35 5.67 2.54
C LEU A 49 -1.31 6.80 2.90
N ILE A 50 -2.58 6.47 3.10
CA ILE A 50 -3.61 7.40 3.58
C ILE A 50 -3.94 7.01 5.01
N TYR A 51 -3.79 7.99 5.90
CA TYR A 51 -4.06 7.83 7.33
C TYR A 51 -5.48 8.31 7.65
N GLY A 52 -6.19 7.55 8.47
CA GLY A 52 -7.47 7.95 9.03
C GLY A 52 -7.28 9.15 9.96
N LYS A 53 -8.31 9.99 10.08
CA LYS A 53 -8.30 10.98 11.17
C LYS A 53 -8.49 10.22 12.49
N PRO A 54 -7.68 10.47 13.53
CA PRO A 54 -8.09 10.06 14.87
C PRO A 54 -9.45 10.69 15.14
N GLU A 55 -10.39 9.93 15.70
CA GLU A 55 -11.70 10.43 16.11
C GLU A 55 -11.48 11.64 17.02
N ALA A 56 -11.56 12.83 16.43
CA ALA A 56 -11.66 14.05 17.19
C ALA A 56 -12.99 13.94 17.93
N GLN A 57 -12.88 13.61 19.22
CA GLN A 57 -13.85 13.83 20.29
C GLN A 57 -14.99 14.68 19.76
N GLN A 58 -16.15 14.07 19.51
CA GLN A 58 -17.37 14.84 19.30
C GLN A 58 -17.49 15.75 20.52
N ALA A 59 -17.19 17.03 20.33
CA ALA A 59 -17.40 18.04 21.33
C ALA A 59 -18.90 18.01 21.62
N SER A 60 -19.25 17.50 22.80
CA SER A 60 -20.52 17.80 23.44
C SER A 60 -20.59 19.32 23.58
N GLY A 61 -21.14 19.97 22.56
CA GLY A 61 -21.61 21.34 22.62
C GLY A 61 -23.07 21.30 23.05
N GLU A 62 -23.34 22.06 24.09
CA GLU A 62 -24.61 22.26 24.83
C GLU A 62 -25.90 22.27 24.00
#